data_AF-A0A2N3ENP0-F1
#
_entry.id   AF-A0A2N3ENP0-F1
#
_cell.length_a   1.000
_cell.length_b   1.000
_cell.length_c   1.000
_cell.angle_alpha   90.00
_cell.angle_beta   90.00
_cell.angle_gamma   90.00
#
_symmetry.space_group_name_H-M   'P 1'
#
loop_
_entity.id
_entity.type
_entity.pdbx_description
1 polymer ?
#
loop_
_entity_poly.entity_id
_entity_poly.type
_entity_poly.pdbx_seq_one_letter_code
_entity_poly.pdbx_strand_id
1 'polypeptide(L)'
;MSLADQIAPLLPHLRRYARALTGNQKRGDTYVRSLLEAIIADDSIIERGLDPRVGVYRAFHAIWSTADMDAAQPDESGGMEKLV
;
A
#
# COMPACT_ATOMS: atom_id res chain seq x y z
N MET A 1 9.14 -10.83 20.97
CA MET A 1 9.26 -9.57 20.21
C MET A 1 7.89 -9.17 19.74
N SER A 2 7.57 -7.87 19.77
CA SER A 2 6.30 -7.37 19.22
C SER A 2 6.30 -7.50 17.69
N LEU A 3 5.12 -7.51 17.07
CA LEU A 3 4.99 -7.36 15.63
C LEU A 3 5.60 -6.03 15.14
N ALA A 4 5.44 -4.96 15.92
CA ALA A 4 6.03 -3.67 15.63
C ALA A 4 7.57 -3.71 15.57
N ASP A 5 8.21 -4.46 16.49
CA ASP A 5 9.67 -4.62 16.51
C ASP A 5 10.20 -5.34 15.26
N GLN A 6 9.38 -6.22 14.68
CA GLN A 6 9.72 -6.96 13.47
C GLN A 6 9.51 -6.11 12.20
N ILE A 7 8.49 -5.24 12.19
CA ILE A 7 8.15 -4.40 11.03
C ILE A 7 9.05 -3.17 10.94
N ALA A 8 9.37 -2.52 12.06
CA ALA A 8 10.14 -1.27 12.09
C ALA A 8 11.43 -1.27 11.24
N PRO A 9 12.32 -2.29 11.33
CA PRO A 9 13.53 -2.33 10.50
C PRO A 9 13.26 -2.52 9.00
N LEU A 10 12.07 -3.00 8.61
CA LEU A 10 11.69 -3.25 7.22
C LEU A 10 11.14 -1.99 6.51
N LEU A 11 10.70 -0.98 7.28
CA LEU A 11 10.03 0.21 6.76
C LEU A 11 10.85 0.99 5.69
N PRO A 12 12.17 1.20 5.82
CA PRO A 12 12.94 1.91 4.80
C PRO A 12 12.91 1.19 3.44
N HIS A 13 12.97 -0.15 3.45
CA HIS A 13 12.90 -0.95 2.24
C HIS A 13 11.49 -0.96 1.66
N LEU A 14 10.47 -1.04 2.51
CA LEU A 14 9.07 -0.99 2.09
C LEU A 14 8.74 0.35 1.42
N ARG A 15 9.19 1.47 1.97
CA ARG A 15 9.01 2.80 1.35
C ARG A 15 9.70 2.90 0.00
N ARG A 16 10.91 2.35 -0.14
CA ARG A 16 11.61 2.29 -1.43
C ARG A 16 10.82 1.48 -2.46
N TYR A 17 10.28 0.33 -2.04
CA TYR A 17 9.45 -0.51 -2.89
C TYR A 17 8.15 0.19 -3.32
N ALA A 18 7.44 0.80 -2.37
CA ALA A 18 6.23 1.57 -2.64
C ALA A 18 6.47 2.72 -3.64
N ARG A 19 7.61 3.40 -3.54
CA ARG A 19 8.01 4.44 -4.50
C ARG A 19 8.29 3.90 -5.90
N ALA A 20 8.94 2.75 -6.00
CA ALA A 20 9.20 2.10 -7.28
C ALA A 20 7.89 1.71 -8.00
N LEU A 21 6.90 1.25 -7.24
CA LEU A 21 5.59 0.87 -7.79
C LEU A 21 4.70 2.06 -8.16
N THR A 22 4.75 3.14 -7.38
CA THR A 22 3.86 4.30 -7.58
C THR A 22 4.47 5.43 -8.40
N GLY A 23 5.79 5.40 -8.64
CA GLY A 23 6.54 6.48 -9.28
C GLY A 23 6.57 7.80 -8.50
N ASN A 24 5.93 7.88 -7.33
CA ASN A 24 5.76 9.12 -6.57
C ASN A 24 5.93 8.86 -5.07
N GLN A 25 6.83 9.63 -4.44
CA GLN A 25 7.11 9.53 -3.01
C GLN A 25 5.87 9.68 -2.12
N LYS A 26 5.02 10.68 -2.39
CA LYS A 26 3.84 10.97 -1.59
C LYS A 26 2.81 9.85 -1.71
N ARG A 27 2.52 9.39 -2.94
CA ARG A 27 1.59 8.27 -3.17
C ARG A 27 2.08 6.98 -2.52
N GLY A 28 3.36 6.63 -2.70
CA GLY A 28 3.95 5.45 -2.07
C GLY A 28 3.88 5.49 -0.54
N ASP A 29 4.23 6.63 0.07
CA ASP A 29 4.15 6.79 1.53
C ASP A 29 2.70 6.73 2.05
N THR A 30 1.70 7.17 1.27
CA THR A 30 0.27 6.99 1.61
C THR A 30 -0.13 5.53 1.69
N TYR A 31 0.24 4.69 0.70
CA TYR A 31 -0.07 3.25 0.76
C TYR A 31 0.62 2.55 1.92
N VAL A 32 1.86 2.93 2.24
CA VAL A 32 2.57 2.39 3.41
C VAL A 32 1.83 2.76 4.69
N ARG A 33 1.32 3.99 4.82
CA ARG A 33 0.50 4.39 5.97
C ARG A 33 -0.77 3.54 6.08
N SER A 34 -1.54 3.42 4.99
CA SER A 34 -2.78 2.65 4.98
C SER A 34 -2.55 1.17 5.34
N LEU A 35 -1.44 0.59 4.89
CA LEU A 35 -1.03 -0.76 5.32
C LEU A 35 -0.81 -0.82 6.83
N LEU A 36 -0.06 0.12 7.40
CA LEU A 36 0.23 0.12 8.84
C LEU A 36 -1.03 0.33 9.68
N GLU A 37 -1.94 1.20 9.24
CA GLU A 37 -3.26 1.39 9.85
C GLU A 37 -4.08 0.09 9.81
N ALA A 38 -4.06 -0.63 8.67
CA ALA A 38 -4.73 -1.92 8.55
C ALA A 38 -4.14 -2.99 9.49
N ILE A 39 -2.80 -3.05 9.61
CA ILE A 39 -2.11 -3.97 10.53
C ILE A 39 -2.42 -3.65 12.00
N ILE A 40 -2.59 -2.37 12.35
CA ILE A 40 -2.98 -1.97 13.70
C ILE A 40 -4.43 -2.35 13.99
N ALA A 41 -5.32 -2.23 12.99
CA ALA A 41 -6.73 -2.59 13.12
C ALA A 41 -6.96 -4.10 13.24
N ASP A 42 -6.19 -4.89 12.49
CA ASP A 42 -6.22 -6.34 12.49
C ASP A 42 -4.80 -6.88 12.27
N ASP A 43 -4.27 -7.73 13.16
CA ASP A 43 -2.93 -8.30 13.01
C ASP A 43 -2.91 -9.52 12.08
N SER A 44 -4.08 -10.10 11.78
CA SER A 44 -4.24 -11.35 11.05
C SER A 44 -4.01 -11.25 9.54
N ILE A 45 -4.00 -10.02 9.02
CA ILE A 45 -3.57 -9.66 7.65
C ILE A 45 -2.13 -10.16 7.39
N ILE A 46 -1.29 -10.23 8.43
CA ILE A 46 0.01 -10.86 8.33
C ILE A 46 -0.15 -12.34 8.69
N GLU A 47 -0.06 -13.20 7.67
CA GLU A 47 -0.21 -14.64 7.84
C GLU A 47 0.82 -15.20 8.85
N ARG A 48 0.30 -15.73 9.96
CA ARG A 48 1.09 -16.26 11.06
C ARG A 48 1.77 -17.56 10.60
N GLY A 49 3.09 -17.51 10.41
CA GLY A 49 3.90 -18.65 9.93
C GLY A 49 4.81 -18.31 8.76
N LEU A 50 4.57 -17.18 8.08
CA LEU A 50 5.51 -16.62 7.13
C LEU A 50 6.56 -15.75 7.83
N ASP A 51 7.70 -15.59 7.17
CA ASP A 51 8.68 -14.58 7.56
C ASP A 51 8.00 -13.19 7.57
N PRO A 52 8.17 -12.36 8.62
CA PRO A 52 7.52 -11.06 8.76
C PRO A 52 7.73 -10.15 7.54
N ARG A 53 8.90 -10.24 6.90
CA ARG A 53 9.18 -9.49 5.67
C ARG A 53 8.30 -9.94 4.53
N VAL A 54 8.11 -11.24 4.34
CA VAL A 54 7.25 -11.76 3.28
C VAL A 54 5.80 -11.37 3.52
N GLY A 55 5.32 -11.50 4.77
CA GLY A 55 3.96 -11.14 5.14
C GLY A 55 3.65 -9.66 4.87
N VAL A 56 4.52 -8.75 5.30
CA VAL A 56 4.34 -7.29 5.09
C VAL A 56 4.32 -6.92 3.62
N TYR A 57 5.21 -7.48 2.79
CA TYR A 57 5.26 -7.16 1.36
C TYR A 57 4.07 -7.73 0.60
N ARG A 58 3.60 -8.92 0.98
CA ARG A 58 2.39 -9.52 0.39
C ARG A 58 1.15 -8.71 0.73
N ALA A 59 1.00 -8.31 2.00
CA ALA A 59 -0.08 -7.45 2.44
C ALA A 59 -0.06 -6.08 1.74
N PHE A 60 1.12 -5.46 1.62
CA PHE A 60 1.29 -4.22 0.85
C PHE A 60 0.84 -4.38 -0.60
N HIS A 61 1.28 -5.46 -1.26
CA HIS A 61 0.98 -5.69 -2.66
C HIS A 61 -0.51 -5.95 -2.90
N ALA A 62 -1.21 -6.62 -1.97
CA ALA A 62 -2.66 -6.79 -2.04
C ALA A 62 -3.40 -5.45 -2.03
N ILE A 63 -3.07 -4.55 -1.09
CA ILE A 63 -3.68 -3.21 -0.98
C ILE A 63 -3.36 -2.36 -2.22
N TRP A 64 -2.10 -2.38 -2.66
CA TRP A 64 -1.69 -1.62 -3.84
C TRP A 64 -2.38 -2.13 -5.10
N SER A 65 -2.44 -3.45 -5.32
CA SER A 65 -3.08 -4.04 -6.50
C SER A 65 -4.56 -3.69 -6.59
N THR A 66 -5.29 -3.69 -5.46
CA THR A 66 -6.71 -3.29 -5.47
C THR A 66 -6.89 -1.81 -5.77
N ALA A 67 -6.00 -0.96 -5.27
CA ALA A 67 -6.09 0.49 -5.49
C ALA A 67 -5.59 0.93 -6.86
N ASP A 68 -4.62 0.22 -7.44
CA ASP A 68 -4.13 0.47 -8.80
C ASP A 68 -5.17 0.09 -9.85
N MET A 69 -5.91 -1.01 -9.62
CA MET A 69 -7.05 -1.39 -10.47
C MET A 69 -8.17 -0.35 -10.47
N ASP A 70 -8.44 0.28 -9.32
CA ASP A 70 -9.41 1.37 -9.21
C ASP A 70 -8.92 2.65 -9.90
N ALA A 71 -7.62 2.97 -9.78
CA ALA A 71 -7.00 4.12 -10.42
C ALA A 71 -6.79 3.97 -11.94
N ALA A 72 -6.72 2.74 -12.46
CA ALA A 72 -6.58 2.43 -13.88
C ALA A 72 -7.91 2.46 -14.65
N GLN A 73 -9.03 2.61 -13.95
CA GLN A 73 -10.31 2.88 -14.60
C GLN A 73 -10.25 4.34 -15.11
N PRO A 74 -10.27 4.59 -16.43
CA PRO A 74 -10.35 5.94 -16.92
C PRO A 74 -11.65 6.53 -16.38
N ASP A 75 -11.53 7.62 -15.63
CA ASP A 75 -12.65 8.49 -15.31
C ASP A 75 -13.32 8.88 -16.64
N GLU A 76 -14.42 8.21 -16.99
CA GLU A 76 -15.30 8.62 -18.07
C GLU A 76 -16.12 9.87 -17.67
N SER A 77 -15.49 10.83 -17.01
CA SER A 77 -16.00 12.20 -16.84
C SER A 77 -15.30 13.10 -17.86
N GLY A 78 -15.43 12.71 -19.14
CA GLY A 78 -15.10 13.55 -20.28
C GLY A 78 -15.95 14.82 -20.23
N GLY A 79 -15.29 15.97 -20.27
CA GLY A 79 -15.91 17.27 -20.09
C GLY A 79 -17.05 17.54 -21.07
N MET A 80 -18.20 17.88 -20.52
CA MET A 80 -19.18 18.70 -21.24
C MET A 80 -18.72 20.16 -21.11
N GLU A 81 -17.95 20.60 -22.12
CA GLU A 81 -17.74 22.00 -22.45
C GLU A 81 -19.09 22.72 -22.43
N LYS A 82 -19.27 23.59 -21.44
CA LYS A 82 -20.37 24.57 -21.47
C LYS A 82 -19.95 25.69 -22.41
N LEU A 83 -20.19 25.48 -23.70
CA LEU A 83 -20.19 26.54 -24.70
C LEU A 83 -21.64 26.98 -24.93
N VAL A 84 -22.08 27.99 -24.15
CA VAL A 84 -23.19 28.93 -24.46
C VAL A 84 -22.91 30.21 -23.70
#